data_AF-A0A2I8EZV0-F1
#
_entry.id   AF-A0A2I8EZV0-F1
#
_cell.length_a   1.000
_cell.length_b   1.000
_cell.length_c   1.000
_cell.angle_alpha   90.00
_cell.angle_beta   90.00
_cell.angle_gamma   90.00
#
_symmetry.space_group_name_H-M   'P 1'
#
loop_
_entity.id
_entity.type
_entity.pdbx_description
1 polymer ?
#
loop_
_entity_poly.entity_id
_entity_poly.type
_entity_poly.pdbx_seq_one_letter_code
_entity_poly.pdbx_strand_id
1 'polypeptide(L)'
;MAETDVDWDAILSSERFRRLARKRRNTVVWLGVLAAIYYFSIPALIAWAPAFFKIRLVPGINLGTIFAVSQYPFGGAIAYAFLRRTAQIDQASSDVKEQATPILAAGEQRHAY
;
A
#
# COMPACT_ATOMS: atom_id res chain seq x y z
N MET A 1 -21.46 -27.77 24.84
CA MET A 1 -20.67 -27.27 23.70
C MET A 1 -21.46 -26.13 23.08
N ALA A 2 -21.30 -24.92 23.60
CA ALA A 2 -21.85 -23.72 22.98
C ALA A 2 -20.63 -22.92 22.51
N GLU A 3 -20.24 -23.19 21.27
CA GLU A 3 -19.24 -22.45 20.53
C GLU A 3 -19.81 -21.03 20.41
N THR A 4 -19.23 -20.07 21.14
CA THR A 4 -19.48 -18.65 20.93
C THR A 4 -18.92 -18.32 19.56
N ASP A 5 -19.73 -18.59 18.54
CA ASP A 5 -19.54 -18.18 17.17
C ASP A 5 -19.39 -16.66 17.20
N VAL A 6 -18.14 -16.21 17.21
CA VAL A 6 -17.82 -14.82 16.94
C VAL A 6 -18.44 -14.56 15.58
N ASP A 7 -19.49 -13.74 15.53
CA ASP A 7 -20.21 -13.42 14.31
C ASP A 7 -19.30 -12.58 13.40
N TRP A 8 -18.39 -13.27 12.72
CA TRP A 8 -17.42 -12.71 11.79
C TRP A 8 -18.13 -12.04 10.62
N ASP A 9 -19.33 -12.52 10.27
CA ASP A 9 -20.17 -11.95 9.21
C ASP A 9 -20.75 -10.58 9.61
N ALA A 10 -21.16 -10.39 10.86
CA ALA A 10 -21.54 -9.07 11.39
C ALA A 10 -20.37 -8.06 11.36
N ILE A 11 -19.13 -8.52 11.60
CA ILE A 11 -17.93 -7.68 11.57
C ILE A 11 -17.51 -7.36 10.13
N LEU A 12 -17.53 -8.33 9.21
CA LEU A 12 -17.25 -8.15 7.78
C LEU A 12 -18.31 -7.29 7.08
N SER A 13 -19.57 -7.39 7.52
CA SER A 13 -20.68 -6.60 6.97
C SER A 13 -20.69 -5.16 7.45
N SER A 14 -19.93 -4.79 8.49
CA SER A 14 -19.85 -3.41 8.94
C SER A 14 -19.33 -2.47 7.83
N GLU A 15 -20.13 -1.45 7.48
CA GLU A 15 -19.77 -0.47 6.43
C GLU A 15 -18.45 0.26 6.73
N ARG A 16 -18.07 0.33 8.01
CA ARG A 16 -16.85 0.95 8.52
C ARG A 16 -15.61 0.19 8.07
N PHE A 17 -15.61 -1.16 8.14
CA PHE A 17 -14.50 -1.99 7.64
C PHE A 17 -14.37 -1.90 6.11
N ARG A 18 -15.50 -1.95 5.38
CA ARG A 18 -15.50 -1.82 3.92
C ARG A 18 -15.11 -0.43 3.42
N ARG A 19 -15.44 0.66 4.14
CA ARG A 19 -14.95 2.01 3.81
C ARG A 19 -13.46 2.14 4.07
N LEU A 20 -12.96 1.63 5.19
CA LEU A 20 -11.54 1.66 5.53
C LEU A 20 -10.71 0.81 4.53
N ALA A 21 -11.19 -0.39 4.18
CA ALA A 21 -10.57 -1.27 3.20
C ALA A 21 -10.59 -0.71 1.76
N ARG A 22 -11.68 -0.05 1.35
CA ARG A 22 -11.76 0.60 0.01
C ARG A 22 -10.85 1.81 -0.12
N LYS A 23 -10.73 2.64 0.93
CA LYS A 23 -9.77 3.75 0.97
C LYS A 23 -8.32 3.23 0.91
N ARG A 24 -8.08 2.07 1.54
CA ARG A 24 -6.82 1.31 1.49
C ARG A 24 -6.44 0.91 0.05
N ARG A 25 -7.37 0.24 -0.65
CA ARG A 25 -7.12 -0.33 -1.98
C ARG A 25 -6.90 0.73 -3.05
N ASN A 26 -7.71 1.79 -3.09
CA ASN A 26 -7.55 2.84 -4.09
C ASN A 26 -6.17 3.48 -4.02
N THR A 27 -5.66 3.71 -2.82
CA THR A 27 -4.38 4.38 -2.61
C THR A 27 -3.19 3.56 -3.13
N VAL A 28 -3.20 2.25 -2.90
CA VAL A 28 -2.16 1.33 -3.40
C VAL A 28 -2.29 1.15 -4.91
N VAL A 29 -3.52 1.01 -5.42
CA VAL A 29 -3.78 0.89 -6.86
C VAL A 29 -3.31 2.14 -7.60
N TRP A 30 -3.61 3.35 -7.08
CA TRP A 30 -3.13 4.59 -7.66
C TRP A 30 -1.61 4.69 -7.69
N LEU A 31 -0.93 4.30 -6.59
CA LEU A 31 0.53 4.26 -6.55
C LEU A 31 1.11 3.27 -7.57
N GLY A 32 0.48 2.10 -7.69
CA GLY A 32 0.85 1.07 -8.66
C GLY A 32 0.66 1.51 -10.10
N VAL A 33 -0.45 2.19 -10.42
CA VAL A 33 -0.69 2.75 -11.76
C VAL A 33 0.32 3.84 -12.09
N LEU A 34 0.62 4.73 -11.15
CA LEU A 34 1.63 5.77 -11.34
C LEU A 34 3.02 5.15 -11.57
N ALA A 35 3.38 4.13 -10.77
CA ALA A 35 4.62 3.38 -10.97
C ALA A 35 4.63 2.72 -12.36
N ALA A 36 3.55 2.05 -12.77
CA ALA A 36 3.48 1.41 -14.06
C ALA A 36 3.70 2.42 -15.20
N ILE A 37 2.98 3.55 -15.19
CA ILE A 37 3.16 4.61 -16.19
C ILE A 37 4.62 5.10 -16.19
N TYR A 38 5.20 5.33 -15.01
CA TYR A 38 6.56 5.87 -14.91
C TYR A 38 7.64 4.86 -15.34
N TYR A 39 7.53 3.59 -14.98
CA TYR A 39 8.53 2.58 -15.32
C TYR A 39 8.41 2.09 -16.76
N PHE A 40 7.18 1.93 -17.26
CA PHE A 40 6.92 1.57 -18.66
C PHE A 40 7.05 2.74 -19.63
N SER A 41 7.28 3.97 -19.14
CA SER A 41 7.53 5.11 -20.00
C SER A 41 8.83 4.98 -20.79
N ILE A 42 9.86 4.26 -20.31
CA ILE A 42 11.10 4.02 -21.07
C ILE A 42 10.82 3.26 -22.37
N PRO A 43 10.27 2.03 -22.36
CA PRO A 43 9.97 1.31 -23.59
C PRO A 43 8.98 2.08 -24.48
N ALA A 44 8.01 2.78 -23.90
CA ALA A 44 7.12 3.65 -24.65
C ALA A 44 7.87 4.78 -25.38
N LEU A 45 8.76 5.50 -24.69
CA LEU A 45 9.56 6.57 -25.26
C LEU A 45 10.54 6.04 -26.31
N ILE A 46 11.10 4.84 -26.13
CA ILE A 46 11.96 4.21 -27.14
C ILE A 46 11.17 3.91 -28.43
N ALA A 47 9.94 3.41 -28.30
CA ALA A 47 9.10 3.05 -29.44
C ALA A 47 8.54 4.27 -30.19
N TRP A 48 8.01 5.26 -29.47
CA TRP A 48 7.30 6.40 -30.06
C TRP A 48 8.15 7.67 -30.19
N ALA A 49 9.15 7.86 -29.34
CA ALA A 49 9.94 9.10 -29.30
C ALA A 49 11.45 8.85 -29.07
N PRO A 50 12.13 8.03 -29.90
CA PRO A 50 13.54 7.70 -29.71
C PRO A 50 14.47 8.92 -29.76
N ALA A 51 14.00 10.03 -30.35
CA ALA A 51 14.71 11.31 -30.34
C ALA A 51 14.96 11.85 -28.92
N PHE A 52 14.09 11.53 -27.96
CA PHE A 52 14.22 11.97 -26.56
C PHE A 52 15.53 11.47 -25.93
N PHE A 53 15.93 10.24 -26.26
CA PHE A 53 17.19 9.63 -25.81
C PHE A 53 18.44 10.18 -26.53
N LYS A 54 18.25 10.89 -27.65
CA LYS A 54 19.35 11.50 -28.42
C LYS A 54 19.69 12.90 -27.94
N ILE A 55 18.85 13.52 -27.12
CA ILE A 55 19.11 14.85 -26.54
C ILE A 55 20.22 14.69 -25.49
N ARG A 56 21.41 15.18 -25.82
CA ARG A 56 22.59 15.18 -24.95
C ARG A 56 22.63 16.49 -24.17
N LEU A 57 22.76 16.41 -22.85
CA LEU A 57 22.95 17.61 -22.00
C LEU A 57 24.43 17.89 -21.79
N VAL A 58 25.21 16.86 -21.50
CA VAL A 58 26.67 16.92 -21.34
C VAL A 58 27.31 15.73 -22.05
N PRO A 59 28.62 15.77 -22.37
CA PRO A 59 29.32 14.65 -22.97
C PRO A 59 29.10 13.37 -22.15
N GLY A 60 28.55 12.33 -22.79
CA GLY A 60 28.27 11.05 -22.15
C GLY A 60 26.95 10.95 -21.37
N ILE A 61 26.23 12.06 -21.12
CA ILE A 61 24.93 12.03 -20.42
C ILE A 61 23.84 12.57 -21.34
N ASN A 62 22.88 11.69 -21.66
CA ASN A 62 21.66 12.04 -22.36
C ASN A 62 20.45 12.07 -21.42
N LEU A 63 19.33 12.64 -21.89
CA LEU A 63 18.09 12.68 -21.12
C LEU A 63 17.63 11.29 -20.69
N GLY A 64 17.84 10.27 -21.53
CA GLY A 64 17.54 8.88 -21.20
C GLY A 64 18.34 8.35 -20.02
N THR A 65 19.63 8.69 -19.92
CA THR A 65 20.48 8.35 -18.79
C THR A 65 19.97 8.99 -17.51
N ILE A 66 19.64 10.28 -17.54
CA ILE A 66 19.08 10.99 -16.38
C ILE A 66 17.74 10.37 -15.98
N PHE A 67 16.89 10.07 -16.96
CA PHE A 67 15.59 9.47 -16.72
C PHE A 67 15.70 8.08 -16.10
N ALA A 68 16.58 7.23 -16.63
CA ALA A 68 16.87 5.91 -16.06
C ALA A 68 17.40 6.01 -14.63
N VAL A 69 18.33 6.95 -14.36
CA VAL A 69 18.85 7.18 -13.00
C VAL A 69 17.75 7.70 -12.06
N SER A 70 16.83 8.53 -12.54
CA SER A 70 15.70 9.02 -11.74
C SER A 70 14.72 7.92 -11.31
N GLN A 71 14.71 6.77 -11.98
CA GLN A 71 13.83 5.66 -11.61
C GLN A 71 14.22 5.02 -10.27
N TYR A 72 15.50 5.03 -9.88
CA TYR A 72 15.93 4.46 -8.60
C TYR A 72 15.34 5.21 -7.38
N PRO A 73 15.54 6.53 -7.22
CA PRO A 73 14.94 7.27 -6.10
C PRO A 73 13.42 7.32 -6.18
N PHE A 74 12.82 7.34 -7.38
CA PHE A 74 11.37 7.31 -7.55
C PHE A 74 10.76 6.00 -7.03
N GLY A 75 11.38 4.85 -7.35
CA GLY A 75 10.99 3.55 -6.80
C GLY A 75 11.09 3.51 -5.28
N GLY A 76 12.20 4.04 -4.74
CA GLY A 76 12.37 4.18 -3.30
C GLY A 76 11.28 5.04 -2.65
N ALA A 77 10.90 6.15 -3.28
CA ALA A 77 9.83 7.02 -2.80
C ALA A 77 8.46 6.32 -2.81
N ILE A 78 8.15 5.56 -3.87
CA ILE A 78 6.92 4.77 -3.94
C ILE A 78 6.91 3.66 -2.89
N ALA A 79 8.02 2.93 -2.73
CA ALA A 79 8.14 1.88 -1.72
C ALA A 79 8.02 2.45 -0.30
N TYR A 80 8.65 3.59 -0.03
CA TYR A 80 8.53 4.29 1.25
C TYR A 80 7.10 4.78 1.51
N ALA A 81 6.46 5.40 0.52
CA ALA A 81 5.08 5.85 0.62
C ALA A 81 4.11 4.67 0.85
N PHE A 82 4.37 3.53 0.20
CA PHE A 82 3.64 2.30 0.43
C PHE A 82 3.84 1.78 1.86
N LEU A 83 5.09 1.64 2.32
CA LEU A 83 5.42 1.12 3.65
C LEU A 83 4.83 2.02 4.75
N ARG A 84 4.98 3.34 4.63
CA ARG A 84 4.45 4.31 5.59
C ARG A 84 2.92 4.22 5.68
N ARG A 85 2.23 4.04 4.56
CA ARG A 85 0.78 3.87 4.55
C ARG A 85 0.37 2.53 5.14
N THR A 86 1.07 1.45 4.84
CA THR A 86 0.81 0.14 5.44
C THR A 86 1.00 0.17 6.95
N ALA A 87 2.07 0.81 7.43
CA ALA A 87 2.38 0.96 8.86
C ALA A 87 1.31 1.75 9.64
N GLN A 88 0.75 2.82 9.06
CA GLN A 88 -0.37 3.57 9.67
C GLN A 88 -1.60 2.69 9.92
N ILE A 89 -1.78 1.66 9.10
CA ILE A 89 -2.97 0.82 9.19
C ILE A 89 -2.71 -0.40 10.07
N ASP A 90 -1.45 -0.83 10.17
CA ASP A 90 -1.04 -1.80 11.18
C ASP A 90 -1.23 -1.24 12.60
N GLN A 91 -0.88 0.03 12.82
CA GLN A 91 -1.20 0.76 14.06
C GLN A 91 -2.72 0.82 14.35
N ALA A 92 -3.54 1.06 13.32
CA ALA A 92 -4.99 1.04 13.49
C ALA A 92 -5.56 -0.36 13.80
N SER A 93 -4.80 -1.42 13.51
CA SER A 93 -5.19 -2.81 13.79
C SER A 93 -4.69 -3.29 15.15
N SER A 94 -3.58 -2.75 15.66
CA SER A 94 -3.09 -3.03 17.02
C SER A 94 -4.03 -2.48 18.09
N ASP A 95 -4.61 -1.30 17.90
CA ASP A 95 -5.58 -0.71 18.84
C ASP A 95 -6.84 -1.58 19.01
N VAL A 96 -7.24 -2.29 17.95
CA VAL A 96 -8.41 -3.19 17.99
C VAL A 96 -8.09 -4.49 18.73
N LYS A 97 -6.86 -5.00 18.63
CA LYS A 97 -6.43 -6.16 19.43
C LYS A 97 -6.35 -5.82 20.91
N GLU A 98 -5.86 -4.62 21.25
CA GLU A 98 -5.72 -4.19 22.65
C GLU A 98 -7.09 -4.00 23.33
N GLN A 99 -8.12 -3.55 22.60
CA GLN A 99 -9.50 -3.44 23.09
C GLN A 99 -10.23 -4.80 23.19
N ALA A 100 -9.80 -5.82 22.43
CA ALA A 100 -10.38 -7.16 22.51
C ALA A 100 -9.82 -7.99 23.68
N THR A 101 -8.58 -7.72 24.12
CA THR A 101 -7.94 -8.37 25.28
C THR A 101 -8.76 -8.27 26.58
N PRO A 102 -9.32 -7.11 26.99
CA PRO A 102 -10.13 -7.02 28.20
C PRO A 102 -11.48 -7.75 28.10
N ILE A 103 -12.04 -7.91 26.90
CA ILE A 103 -13.30 -8.63 26.68
C ILE A 103 -13.09 -10.15 26.82
N LEU A 104 -11.97 -10.66 26.30
CA LEU A 104 -11.58 -12.07 26.45
C LEU A 104 -11.20 -12.39 27.90
N ALA A 105 -10.47 -11.49 28.59
CA ALA A 105 -10.14 -11.65 30.01
C ALA A 105 -11.37 -11.60 30.94
N ALA A 106 -12.38 -10.79 30.62
CA ALA A 106 -13.64 -10.74 31.34
C ALA A 106 -14.53 -11.98 31.08
N GLY A 107 -14.39 -12.62 29.91
CA GLY A 107 -15.04 -13.88 29.58
C GLY A 107 -14.46 -15.07 30.36
N GLU A 108 -13.13 -15.15 30.48
CA GLU A 108 -12.45 -16.20 31.25
C GLU A 108 -12.81 -16.19 32.74
N GLN A 109 -12.94 -15.00 33.36
CA GLN A 109 -13.29 -14.90 34.78
C GLN A 109 -14.73 -15.32 35.11
N ARG A 110 -15.67 -15.24 34.16
CA ARG A 110 -17.05 -15.69 34.37
C ARG A 110 -17.24 -17.20 34.25
N HIS A 111 -16.26 -17.92 33.72
CA HIS A 111 -16.30 -19.39 33.58
C HIS A 111 -15.61 -20.13 34.74
N ALA A 112 -15.04 -19.39 35.70
CA ALA A 112 -14.31 -19.94 36.85
C ALA A 112 -15.18 -20.11 38.13
N TYR A 113 -16.50 -19.91 38.05
CA TYR A 113 -17.44 -20.10 39.17
C TYR A 113 -18.65 -20.94 38.77
#